data_AF-A0A935IKQ2-F1
#
_entry.id   AF-A0A935IKQ2-F1
#
_cell.length_a   1.000
_cell.length_b   1.000
_cell.length_c   1.000
_cell.angle_alpha   90.00
_cell.angle_beta   90.00
_cell.angle_gamma   90.00
#
_symmetry.space_group_name_H-M   'P 1'
#
loop_
_entity.id
_entity.type
_entity.pdbx_description
1 polymer ?
#
loop_
_entity_poly.entity_id
_entity_poly.type
_entity_poly.pdbx_seq_one_letter_code
_entity_poly.pdbx_strand_id
1 'polypeptide(L)'
;MGPGWGARVAGAFTAPIPPEEAVPRTADAPGTPWWRRFPLWFPLGVYAVTRLIDAVYFAIMQRSQIPMVPGNGAARVIFPTPAAPGYWPLMANWDGQWYHEIAELGYPDPIPTDPVTGKVVQNPWAFYPMFPMLSRLVMRATGANFYVAGALLSTVVGAIAVVLMFRLVDRAAGRWSAIVATVATSTWVAAPVLQTDYSEACALLVIVLLLTALRGRRYWWVLVLLVALALTRNLVLISAPPLIAHTAVRWQRRDADPFPCGNASGLLCSPCSRVP
;
A
#
# COMPACT_ATOMS: atom_id res chain seq x y z
N MET A 1 -5.82 36.80 -31.66
CA MET A 1 -6.32 35.50 -31.15
C MET A 1 -5.20 34.86 -30.35
N GLY A 2 -5.29 34.88 -29.02
CA GLY A 2 -4.27 34.27 -28.15
C GLY A 2 -4.31 32.75 -28.26
N PRO A 3 -3.18 32.05 -28.06
CA PRO A 3 -3.14 30.59 -28.12
C PRO A 3 -4.14 30.00 -27.12
N GLY A 4 -5.07 29.20 -27.64
CA GLY A 4 -6.18 28.62 -26.90
C GLY A 4 -5.69 27.79 -25.70
N TRP A 5 -6.52 27.76 -24.66
CA TRP A 5 -6.28 27.03 -23.41
C TRP A 5 -5.77 25.60 -23.62
N GLY A 6 -6.25 24.89 -24.64
CA GLY A 6 -5.81 23.53 -24.99
C GLY A 6 -4.33 23.43 -25.43
N ALA A 7 -3.78 24.45 -26.09
CA ALA A 7 -2.38 24.47 -26.50
C ALA A 7 -1.43 24.67 -25.29
N ARG A 8 -1.89 25.40 -24.27
CA ARG A 8 -1.12 25.61 -23.02
C ARG A 8 -1.10 24.34 -22.16
N VAL A 9 -2.19 23.59 -22.12
CA VAL A 9 -2.26 22.31 -21.40
C VAL A 9 -1.43 21.24 -22.12
N ALA A 10 -1.49 21.16 -23.45
CA ALA A 10 -0.66 20.23 -24.23
C ALA A 10 0.84 20.54 -24.07
N GLY A 11 1.23 21.82 -24.05
CA GLY A 11 2.61 22.25 -23.81
C GLY A 11 3.14 21.92 -22.42
N ALA A 12 2.27 21.83 -21.40
CA ALA A 12 2.68 21.48 -20.04
C ALA A 12 3.05 20.00 -19.89
N PHE A 13 2.52 19.11 -20.72
CA PHE A 13 2.85 17.68 -20.72
C PHE A 13 4.00 17.31 -21.68
N THR A 14 4.32 18.19 -22.64
CA THR A 14 5.42 18.00 -23.60
C THR A 14 6.68 18.80 -23.25
N ALA A 15 6.59 19.71 -22.28
CA ALA A 15 7.77 20.39 -21.76
C ALA A 15 8.79 19.34 -21.30
N PRO A 16 10.05 19.40 -21.76
CA PRO A 16 11.11 18.57 -21.22
C PRO A 16 11.10 18.74 -19.71
N ILE A 17 10.99 17.63 -18.98
CA ILE A 17 11.24 17.65 -17.53
C ILE A 17 12.62 18.30 -17.40
N PRO A 18 12.74 19.47 -16.73
CA PRO A 18 14.04 20.11 -16.59
C PRO A 18 15.00 19.05 -16.06
N PRO A 19 16.25 19.02 -16.55
CA PRO A 19 17.24 18.10 -16.01
C PRO A 19 17.22 18.24 -14.49
N GLU A 20 17.50 17.13 -13.81
CA GLU A 20 17.60 17.03 -12.36
C GLU A 20 18.77 17.90 -11.87
N GLU A 21 18.71 19.21 -12.12
CA GLU A 21 19.50 20.24 -11.49
C GLU A 21 19.09 20.18 -10.03
N ALA A 22 19.91 19.41 -9.32
CA ALA A 22 19.94 19.28 -7.90
C ALA A 22 19.89 20.67 -7.29
N VAL A 23 18.69 21.14 -6.95
CA VAL A 23 18.53 21.92 -5.72
C VAL A 23 19.30 21.10 -4.69
N PRO A 24 20.41 21.61 -4.11
CA PRO A 24 21.17 20.88 -3.13
C PRO A 24 20.21 20.59 -1.98
N ARG A 25 19.63 19.39 -1.99
CA ARG A 25 18.88 18.91 -0.85
C ARG A 25 19.98 18.64 0.15
N THR A 26 20.14 19.56 1.09
CA THR A 26 21.03 19.37 2.23
C THR A 26 20.68 18.00 2.81
N ALA A 27 21.54 17.02 2.53
CA ALA A 27 21.39 15.72 3.17
C ALA A 27 21.48 16.02 4.66
N ASP A 28 20.46 15.63 5.42
CA ASP A 28 20.44 15.85 6.86
C ASP A 28 21.79 15.37 7.43
N ALA A 29 22.48 16.25 8.16
CA ALA A 29 23.78 15.89 8.73
C ALA A 29 23.64 14.60 9.56
N PRO A 30 24.65 13.71 9.56
CA PRO A 30 24.65 12.53 10.41
C PRO A 30 24.33 12.93 11.86
N GLY A 31 23.34 12.27 12.47
CA GLY A 31 22.89 12.59 13.84
C GLY A 31 21.77 13.64 13.95
N THR A 32 21.29 14.22 12.84
CA THR A 32 20.12 15.13 12.88
C THR A 32 18.91 14.40 13.49
N PRO A 33 18.29 14.89 14.56
CA PRO A 33 17.15 14.22 15.17
C PRO A 33 15.93 14.12 14.24
N TRP A 34 15.09 13.10 14.41
CA TRP A 34 13.99 12.81 13.48
C TRP A 34 13.00 13.97 13.31
N TRP A 35 12.74 14.75 14.37
CA TRP A 35 11.84 15.91 14.35
C TRP A 35 12.36 17.10 13.53
N ARG A 36 13.64 17.11 13.16
CA ARG A 36 14.21 18.10 12.23
C ARG A 36 14.23 17.63 10.78
N ARG A 37 14.04 16.32 10.55
CA ARG A 37 14.03 15.73 9.21
C ARG A 37 12.67 15.88 8.56
N PHE A 38 12.50 16.92 7.74
CA PHE A 38 11.25 17.17 7.00
C PHE A 38 10.68 15.92 6.31
N PRO A 39 11.49 15.08 5.63
CA PRO A 39 10.99 13.85 4.99
C PRO A 39 10.53 12.74 5.93
N LEU A 40 10.47 13.00 7.23
CA LEU A 40 10.12 12.05 8.27
C LEU A 40 9.00 12.62 9.15
N TRP A 41 9.22 13.76 9.79
CA TRP A 41 8.22 14.34 10.70
C TRP A 41 6.98 14.86 9.97
N PHE A 42 7.12 15.44 8.77
CA PHE A 42 5.97 16.00 8.04
C PHE A 42 4.95 14.91 7.66
N PRO A 43 5.33 13.85 6.92
CA PRO A 43 4.36 12.81 6.56
C PRO A 43 3.81 12.07 7.79
N LEU A 44 4.64 11.85 8.80
CA LEU A 44 4.20 11.21 10.05
C LEU A 44 3.22 12.10 10.82
N GLY A 45 3.46 13.40 10.89
CA GLY A 45 2.60 14.37 11.56
C GLY A 45 1.23 14.47 10.88
N VAL A 46 1.22 14.57 9.54
CA VAL A 46 -0.04 14.56 8.77
C VAL A 46 -0.81 13.28 9.02
N TYR A 47 -0.17 12.11 8.89
CA TYR A 47 -0.82 10.83 9.09
C TYR A 47 -1.32 10.65 10.53
N ALA A 48 -0.52 11.04 11.54
CA ALA A 48 -0.93 10.93 12.94
C ALA A 48 -2.13 11.82 13.25
N VAL A 49 -2.14 13.08 12.80
CA VAL A 49 -3.27 13.99 13.01
C VAL A 49 -4.53 13.46 12.33
N THR A 50 -4.46 12.99 11.09
CA THR A 50 -5.65 12.47 10.39
C THR A 50 -6.16 11.19 11.02
N ARG A 51 -5.28 10.25 11.43
CA ARG A 51 -5.70 9.04 12.14
C ARG A 51 -6.29 9.34 13.52
N LEU A 52 -5.79 10.34 14.25
CA LEU A 52 -6.41 10.77 15.51
C LEU A 52 -7.81 11.34 15.29
N ILE A 53 -8.02 12.14 14.24
CA ILE A 53 -9.34 12.64 13.87
C ILE A 53 -10.28 11.46 13.54
N ASP A 54 -9.84 10.51 12.72
CA ASP A 54 -10.62 9.33 12.36
C ASP A 54 -10.91 8.46 13.60
N ALA A 55 -9.96 8.33 14.52
CA ALA A 55 -10.15 7.58 15.76
C ALA A 55 -11.20 8.23 16.68
N VAL A 56 -11.19 9.55 16.80
CA VAL A 56 -12.24 10.31 17.52
C VAL A 56 -13.58 10.11 16.82
N TYR A 57 -13.62 10.21 15.49
CA TYR A 57 -14.84 9.99 14.72
C TYR A 57 -15.41 8.59 14.95
N PHE A 58 -14.59 7.54 14.87
CA PHE A 58 -15.02 6.16 15.14
C PHE A 58 -15.42 5.93 16.60
N ALA A 59 -14.72 6.54 17.56
CA ALA A 59 -15.10 6.46 18.98
C ALA A 59 -16.46 7.11 19.29
N ILE A 60 -16.87 8.11 18.49
CA ILE A 60 -18.21 8.71 18.55
C ILE A 60 -19.21 7.82 17.80
N MET A 61 -18.91 7.47 16.53
CA MET A 61 -19.83 6.74 15.65
C MET A 61 -20.19 5.35 16.15
N GLN A 62 -19.25 4.66 16.83
CA GLN A 62 -19.53 3.34 17.41
C GLN A 62 -20.75 3.38 18.33
N ARG A 63 -21.05 4.50 19.00
CA ARG A 63 -22.20 4.63 19.91
C ARG A 63 -23.55 4.46 19.20
N SER A 64 -23.58 4.71 17.90
CA SER A 64 -24.76 4.55 17.04
C SER A 64 -24.75 3.23 16.26
N GLN A 65 -23.74 2.37 16.45
CA GLN A 65 -23.69 1.07 15.82
C GLN A 65 -24.75 0.14 16.41
N ILE A 66 -25.58 -0.42 15.52
CA ILE A 66 -26.48 -1.53 15.82
C ILE A 66 -25.70 -2.83 16.08
N PRO A 67 -26.23 -3.78 16.88
CA PRO A 67 -25.54 -5.03 17.14
C PRO A 67 -25.28 -5.80 15.83
N MET A 68 -24.09 -6.37 15.69
CA MET A 68 -23.78 -7.26 14.59
C MET A 68 -24.07 -8.69 15.02
N VAL A 69 -25.14 -9.25 14.47
CA VAL A 69 -25.58 -10.62 14.74
C VAL A 69 -25.57 -11.44 13.45
N PRO A 70 -25.33 -12.76 13.53
CA PRO A 70 -25.48 -13.65 12.38
C PRO A 70 -26.87 -13.52 11.76
N GLY A 71 -26.95 -13.46 10.44
CA GLY A 71 -28.23 -13.39 9.73
C GLY A 71 -28.86 -11.99 9.65
N ASN A 72 -28.14 -10.91 9.98
CA ASN A 72 -28.62 -9.54 9.83
C ASN A 72 -28.86 -9.08 8.36
N GLY A 73 -28.53 -9.93 7.39
CA GLY A 73 -28.71 -9.69 5.95
C GLY A 73 -27.74 -8.68 5.31
N ALA A 74 -26.90 -8.00 6.11
CA ALA A 74 -25.99 -6.95 5.64
C ALA A 74 -24.55 -7.46 5.43
N ALA A 75 -24.07 -8.39 6.27
CA ALA A 75 -22.73 -8.97 6.17
C ALA A 75 -22.69 -10.35 6.82
N ARG A 76 -21.70 -11.20 6.45
CA ARG A 76 -21.41 -12.41 7.21
C ARG A 76 -20.81 -12.01 8.55
N VAL A 77 -21.47 -12.38 9.64
CA VAL A 77 -21.01 -12.12 11.02
C VAL A 77 -20.63 -13.45 11.65
N ILE A 78 -19.38 -13.54 12.10
CA ILE A 78 -18.80 -14.76 12.70
C ILE A 78 -18.55 -14.53 14.18
N PHE A 79 -18.07 -13.33 14.50
CA PHE A 79 -17.83 -12.86 15.86
C PHE A 79 -18.86 -11.76 16.16
N PRO A 80 -20.01 -12.11 16.78
CA PRO A 80 -21.06 -11.16 17.05
C PRO A 80 -20.58 -10.05 17.99
N THR A 81 -21.04 -8.82 17.76
CA THR A 81 -20.74 -7.67 18.62
C THR A 81 -22.02 -7.02 19.11
N PRO A 82 -22.07 -6.55 20.38
CA PRO A 82 -23.24 -5.85 20.91
C PRO A 82 -23.42 -4.48 20.24
N ALA A 83 -24.54 -3.82 20.53
CA ALA A 83 -24.69 -2.40 20.22
C ALA A 83 -23.60 -1.60 20.94
N ALA A 84 -23.07 -0.55 20.29
CA ALA A 84 -21.98 0.26 20.82
C ALA A 84 -20.78 -0.56 21.34
N PRO A 85 -20.11 -1.37 20.49
CA PRO A 85 -19.13 -2.34 20.95
C PRO A 85 -17.78 -1.72 21.33
N GLY A 86 -17.63 -0.40 21.24
CA GLY A 86 -16.37 0.30 21.46
C GLY A 86 -15.52 0.40 20.19
N TYR A 87 -14.39 1.11 20.32
CA TYR A 87 -13.52 1.43 19.18
C TYR A 87 -12.89 0.19 18.53
N TRP A 88 -12.26 -0.68 19.32
CA TRP A 88 -11.50 -1.81 18.78
C TRP A 88 -12.38 -2.81 18.02
N PRO A 89 -13.53 -3.28 18.55
CA PRO A 89 -14.36 -4.21 17.79
C PRO A 89 -14.97 -3.59 16.53
N LEU A 90 -15.28 -2.29 16.54
CA LEU A 90 -15.74 -1.55 15.36
C LEU A 90 -14.70 -1.63 14.21
N MET A 91 -13.39 -1.64 14.51
CA MET A 91 -12.33 -1.69 13.48
C MET A 91 -12.31 -3.01 12.70
N ALA A 92 -12.88 -4.09 13.26
CA ALA A 92 -12.99 -5.40 12.64
C ALA A 92 -14.37 -5.71 12.07
N ASN A 93 -15.23 -4.71 11.90
CA ASN A 93 -16.52 -4.90 11.25
C ASN A 93 -16.33 -5.25 9.75
N TRP A 94 -17.42 -5.74 9.13
CA TRP A 94 -17.47 -6.12 7.72
C TRP A 94 -16.34 -7.06 7.32
N ASP A 95 -15.42 -6.63 6.45
CA ASP A 95 -14.36 -7.49 5.93
C ASP A 95 -13.32 -7.87 7.00
N GLY A 96 -13.27 -7.11 8.10
CA GLY A 96 -12.42 -7.39 9.25
C GLY A 96 -12.76 -8.71 9.92
N GLN A 97 -14.01 -9.16 9.81
CA GLN A 97 -14.46 -10.46 10.35
C GLN A 97 -13.75 -11.62 9.65
N TRP A 98 -13.48 -11.52 8.34
CA TRP A 98 -12.76 -12.57 7.61
C TRP A 98 -11.30 -12.61 8.00
N TYR A 99 -10.66 -11.45 8.13
CA TYR A 99 -9.28 -11.39 8.62
C TYR A 99 -9.16 -11.88 10.07
N HIS A 100 -10.17 -11.60 10.91
CA HIS A 100 -10.25 -12.11 12.27
C HIS A 100 -10.34 -13.64 12.28
N GLU A 101 -11.25 -14.21 11.49
CA GLU A 101 -11.40 -15.67 11.35
C GLU A 101 -10.11 -16.33 10.88
N ILE A 102 -9.44 -15.76 9.88
CA ILE A 102 -8.17 -16.31 9.36
C ILE A 102 -7.04 -16.21 10.40
N ALA A 103 -6.98 -15.11 11.16
CA ALA A 103 -5.95 -14.93 12.18
C ALA A 103 -6.11 -15.90 13.36
N GLU A 104 -7.35 -16.12 13.81
CA GLU A 104 -7.67 -17.02 14.93
C GLU A 104 -7.68 -18.49 14.51
N LEU A 105 -8.43 -18.82 13.45
CA LEU A 105 -8.78 -20.19 13.07
C LEU A 105 -7.99 -20.70 11.86
N GLY A 106 -7.42 -19.81 11.05
CA GLY A 106 -6.78 -20.17 9.79
C GLY A 106 -7.76 -20.33 8.63
N TYR A 107 -7.28 -20.89 7.51
CA TYR A 107 -8.14 -21.19 6.37
C TYR A 107 -8.88 -22.51 6.60
N PRO A 108 -10.18 -22.58 6.27
CA PRO A 108 -10.96 -23.79 6.47
C PRO A 108 -10.51 -24.89 5.50
N ASP A 109 -10.42 -26.10 6.05
CA ASP A 109 -10.18 -27.36 5.33
C ASP A 109 -11.09 -28.44 5.95
N PRO A 110 -12.04 -29.03 5.22
CA PRO A 110 -12.33 -28.83 3.79
C PRO A 110 -12.97 -27.47 3.46
N ILE A 111 -12.97 -27.11 2.16
CA ILE A 111 -13.63 -25.88 1.67
C ILE A 111 -15.13 -25.94 2.03
N PRO A 112 -15.68 -24.90 2.70
CA PRO A 112 -17.08 -24.90 3.09
C PRO A 112 -18.02 -24.95 1.86
N THR A 113 -18.95 -25.91 1.90
CA THR A 113 -20.00 -26.09 0.89
C THR A 113 -21.38 -26.11 1.53
N ASP A 114 -22.37 -25.63 0.79
CA ASP A 114 -23.78 -25.70 1.17
C ASP A 114 -24.22 -27.18 1.24
N PRO A 115 -24.75 -27.67 2.38
CA PRO A 115 -25.08 -29.09 2.54
C PRO A 115 -26.19 -29.60 1.61
N VAL A 116 -27.03 -28.72 1.07
CA VAL A 116 -28.19 -29.10 0.24
C VAL A 116 -27.83 -29.07 -1.24
N THR A 117 -27.12 -28.04 -1.67
CA THR A 117 -26.79 -27.80 -3.08
C THR A 117 -25.39 -28.25 -3.47
N GLY A 118 -24.51 -28.52 -2.50
CA GLY A 118 -23.10 -28.87 -2.72
C GLY A 118 -22.24 -27.73 -3.26
N LYS A 119 -22.78 -26.51 -3.39
CA LYS A 119 -22.04 -25.36 -3.93
C LYS A 119 -21.13 -24.75 -2.87
N VAL A 120 -19.97 -24.25 -3.30
CA VAL A 120 -19.06 -23.50 -2.43
C VAL A 120 -19.76 -22.25 -1.91
N VAL A 121 -19.77 -22.07 -0.59
CA VAL A 121 -20.33 -20.88 0.06
C VAL A 121 -19.26 -19.82 0.26
N GLN A 122 -19.67 -18.58 0.57
CA GLN A 122 -18.72 -17.52 0.94
C GLN A 122 -17.85 -17.99 2.12
N ASN A 123 -16.53 -17.94 1.93
CA ASN A 123 -15.58 -18.51 2.88
C ASN A 123 -14.25 -17.71 2.86
N PRO A 124 -13.39 -17.89 3.89
CA PRO A 124 -12.09 -17.22 4.03
C PRO A 124 -11.14 -17.29 2.83
N TRP A 125 -11.24 -18.30 1.95
CA TRP A 125 -10.36 -18.40 0.78
C TRP A 125 -10.49 -17.23 -0.21
N ALA A 126 -11.54 -16.41 -0.09
CA ALA A 126 -11.67 -15.16 -0.83
C ALA A 126 -10.74 -14.03 -0.33
N PHE A 127 -10.12 -14.19 0.85
CA PHE A 127 -9.28 -13.18 1.50
C PHE A 127 -7.82 -13.59 1.53
N TYR A 128 -6.95 -12.60 1.37
CA TYR A 128 -5.52 -12.80 1.18
C TYR A 128 -4.76 -12.94 2.51
N PRO A 129 -3.69 -13.74 2.56
CA PRO A 129 -3.12 -14.22 3.83
C PRO A 129 -2.18 -13.24 4.53
N MET A 130 -1.59 -12.26 3.83
CA MET A 130 -0.50 -11.46 4.42
C MET A 130 -0.93 -10.72 5.69
N PHE A 131 -2.03 -9.96 5.62
CA PHE A 131 -2.51 -9.19 6.75
C PHE A 131 -2.90 -10.06 7.96
N PRO A 132 -3.80 -11.07 7.84
CA PRO A 132 -4.23 -11.84 9.00
C PRO A 132 -3.09 -12.69 9.59
N MET A 133 -2.14 -13.17 8.79
CA MET A 133 -0.97 -13.89 9.31
C MET A 133 0.01 -12.97 10.06
N LEU A 134 0.19 -11.73 9.60
CA LEU A 134 0.96 -10.72 10.35
C LEU A 134 0.24 -10.32 11.64
N SER A 135 -1.08 -10.12 11.60
CA SER A 135 -1.88 -9.86 12.81
C SER A 135 -1.74 -11.00 13.82
N ARG A 136 -1.80 -12.26 13.36
CA ARG A 136 -1.57 -13.44 14.20
C ARG A 136 -0.19 -13.45 14.84
N LEU A 137 0.85 -13.04 14.11
CA LEU A 137 2.20 -12.91 14.66
C LEU A 137 2.24 -11.84 15.77
N VAL A 138 1.62 -10.69 15.55
CA VAL A 138 1.52 -9.61 16.55
C VAL A 138 0.74 -10.09 17.78
N MET A 139 -0.38 -10.79 17.61
CA MET A 139 -1.15 -11.39 18.70
C MET A 139 -0.29 -12.34 19.54
N ARG A 140 0.45 -13.25 18.89
CA ARG A 140 1.36 -14.18 19.58
C ARG A 140 2.50 -13.47 20.33
N ALA A 141 3.03 -12.39 19.76
CA ALA A 141 4.13 -11.65 20.34
C ALA A 141 3.72 -10.76 21.52
N THR A 142 2.48 -10.25 21.52
CA THR A 142 2.00 -9.25 22.49
C THR A 142 0.97 -9.77 23.47
N GLY A 143 0.31 -10.89 23.18
CA GLY A 143 -0.86 -11.38 23.90
C GLY A 143 -2.14 -10.58 23.64
N ALA A 144 -2.12 -9.59 22.74
CA ALA A 144 -3.30 -8.82 22.37
C ALA A 144 -4.27 -9.67 21.53
N ASN A 145 -5.56 -9.36 21.62
CA ASN A 145 -6.57 -9.92 20.72
C ASN A 145 -6.48 -9.31 19.32
N PHE A 146 -7.17 -9.92 18.36
CA PHE A 146 -7.14 -9.48 16.97
C PHE A 146 -7.57 -8.01 16.79
N TYR A 147 -8.64 -7.57 17.46
CA TYR A 147 -9.19 -6.20 17.34
C TYR A 147 -8.16 -5.11 17.64
N VAL A 148 -7.25 -5.37 18.57
CA VAL A 148 -6.18 -4.43 18.91
C VAL A 148 -4.96 -4.65 18.01
N ALA A 149 -4.56 -5.91 17.82
CA ALA A 149 -3.37 -6.26 17.07
C ALA A 149 -3.46 -5.87 15.59
N GLY A 150 -4.58 -6.12 14.93
CA GLY A 150 -4.79 -5.80 13.52
C GLY A 150 -4.88 -4.30 13.26
N ALA A 151 -5.63 -3.56 14.09
CA ALA A 151 -5.80 -2.12 13.96
C ALA A 151 -4.48 -1.37 14.20
N LEU A 152 -3.70 -1.79 15.22
CA LEU A 152 -2.36 -1.24 15.46
C LEU A 152 -1.39 -1.60 14.34
N LEU A 153 -1.41 -2.84 13.85
CA LEU A 153 -0.59 -3.26 12.71
C LEU A 153 -0.91 -2.39 11.49
N SER A 154 -2.18 -2.24 11.13
CA SER A 154 -2.64 -1.41 10.01
C SER A 154 -2.18 0.04 10.17
N THR A 155 -2.36 0.62 11.36
CA THR A 155 -1.95 2.00 11.67
C THR A 155 -0.43 2.20 11.54
N VAL A 156 0.37 1.28 12.10
CA VAL A 156 1.84 1.38 12.05
C VAL A 156 2.36 1.17 10.63
N VAL A 157 1.86 0.15 9.93
CA VAL A 157 2.24 -0.14 8.55
C VAL A 157 1.84 1.02 7.63
N GLY A 158 0.66 1.62 7.84
CA GLY A 158 0.19 2.78 7.11
C GLY A 158 1.08 4.00 7.33
N ALA A 159 1.51 4.27 8.57
CA ALA A 159 2.46 5.34 8.88
C ALA A 159 3.80 5.15 8.13
N ILE A 160 4.34 3.93 8.14
CA ILE A 160 5.58 3.60 7.41
C ILE A 160 5.36 3.81 5.91
N ALA A 161 4.25 3.33 5.37
CA ALA A 161 3.92 3.45 3.95
C ALA A 161 3.86 4.91 3.50
N VAL A 162 3.20 5.79 4.25
CA VAL A 162 3.08 7.22 3.93
C VAL A 162 4.43 7.94 4.00
N VAL A 163 5.28 7.62 4.97
CA VAL A 163 6.65 8.19 5.06
C VAL A 163 7.49 7.75 3.84
N LEU A 164 7.44 6.48 3.46
CA LEU A 164 8.17 5.99 2.29
C LEU A 164 7.60 6.54 0.99
N MET A 165 6.28 6.70 0.89
CA MET A 165 5.59 7.30 -0.25
C MET A 165 6.05 8.75 -0.43
N PHE A 166 6.04 9.55 0.64
CA PHE A 166 6.55 10.91 0.63
C PHE A 166 7.98 10.95 0.07
N ARG A 167 8.86 10.09 0.56
CA ARG A 167 10.26 10.02 0.10
C ARG A 167 10.41 9.58 -1.36
N LEU A 168 9.56 8.67 -1.82
CA LEU A 168 9.54 8.21 -3.20
C LEU A 168 9.10 9.35 -4.14
N VAL A 169 7.98 10.00 -3.83
CA VAL A 169 7.42 11.09 -4.61
C VAL A 169 8.33 12.32 -4.58
N ASP A 170 8.90 12.65 -3.42
CA ASP A 170 9.82 13.79 -3.28
C ASP A 170 11.02 13.64 -4.20
N ARG A 171 11.57 12.43 -4.30
CA ARG A 171 12.66 12.14 -5.23
C ARG A 171 12.20 12.11 -6.68
N ALA A 172 10.95 11.75 -6.98
CA ALA A 172 10.48 11.50 -8.35
C ALA A 172 9.89 12.74 -9.02
N ALA A 173 9.14 13.54 -8.27
CA ALA A 173 8.30 14.63 -8.75
C ALA A 173 8.44 15.91 -7.91
N GLY A 174 9.43 15.96 -7.01
CA GLY A 174 9.73 17.11 -6.18
C GLY A 174 8.90 17.22 -4.89
N ARG A 175 9.31 18.18 -4.04
CA ARG A 175 8.81 18.35 -2.66
C ARG A 175 7.33 18.66 -2.60
N TRP A 176 6.86 19.57 -3.46
CA TRP A 176 5.45 19.98 -3.48
C TRP A 176 4.52 18.81 -3.81
N SER A 177 4.86 18.04 -4.84
CA SER A 177 4.13 16.82 -5.22
C SER A 177 4.07 15.80 -4.09
N ALA A 178 5.16 15.67 -3.31
CA ALA A 178 5.20 14.77 -2.15
C ALA A 178 4.30 15.24 -1.00
N ILE A 179 4.26 16.55 -0.74
CA ILE A 179 3.35 17.17 0.24
C ILE A 179 1.90 16.89 -0.16
N VAL A 180 1.54 17.21 -1.40
CA VAL A 180 0.18 17.01 -1.93
C VAL A 180 -0.22 15.54 -1.89
N ALA A 181 0.63 14.63 -2.38
CA ALA A 181 0.36 13.19 -2.34
C ALA A 181 0.13 12.69 -0.91
N THR A 182 0.95 13.14 0.04
CA THR A 182 0.85 12.75 1.45
C THR A 182 -0.44 13.23 2.10
N VAL A 183 -0.79 14.51 1.90
CA VAL A 183 -2.03 15.07 2.43
C VAL A 183 -3.22 14.39 1.78
N ALA A 184 -3.27 14.31 0.45
CA ALA A 184 -4.36 13.70 -0.30
C ALA A 184 -4.59 12.23 0.12
N THR A 185 -3.54 11.41 0.20
CA THR A 185 -3.67 10.01 0.65
C THR A 185 -4.11 9.91 2.10
N SER A 186 -3.69 10.84 2.97
CA SER A 186 -4.02 10.80 4.40
C SER A 186 -5.40 11.34 4.73
N THR A 187 -5.97 12.21 3.87
CA THR A 187 -7.29 12.84 4.06
C THR A 187 -8.35 12.37 3.07
N TRP A 188 -8.02 11.43 2.17
CA TRP A 188 -8.99 10.85 1.26
C TRP A 188 -10.14 10.17 2.03
N VAL A 189 -11.34 10.13 1.46
CA VAL A 189 -12.53 9.55 2.12
C VAL A 189 -12.31 8.10 2.58
N ALA A 190 -11.50 7.33 1.85
CA ALA A 190 -11.17 5.95 2.22
C ALA A 190 -9.94 5.84 3.13
N ALA A 191 -9.23 6.93 3.45
CA ALA A 191 -8.04 6.90 4.30
C ALA A 191 -8.26 6.28 5.71
N PRO A 192 -9.46 6.31 6.33
CA PRO A 192 -9.70 5.63 7.60
C PRO A 192 -9.42 4.12 7.54
N VAL A 193 -9.43 3.47 6.37
CA VAL A 193 -9.08 2.04 6.26
C VAL A 193 -7.62 1.75 6.60
N LEU A 194 -6.76 2.77 6.64
CA LEU A 194 -5.35 2.65 7.05
C LEU A 194 -5.19 2.50 8.57
N GLN A 195 -6.28 2.47 9.34
CA GLN A 195 -6.30 2.14 10.78
C GLN A 195 -7.33 1.08 11.18
N THR A 196 -8.11 0.55 10.22
CA THR A 196 -9.03 -0.57 10.45
C THR A 196 -8.30 -1.90 10.31
N ASP A 197 -8.91 -3.00 10.75
CA ASP A 197 -8.35 -4.36 10.70
C ASP A 197 -8.32 -4.96 9.27
N TYR A 198 -7.85 -4.19 8.29
CA TYR A 198 -7.85 -4.55 6.87
C TYR A 198 -6.42 -4.51 6.25
N SER A 199 -6.30 -5.04 5.03
CA SER A 199 -5.03 -5.24 4.33
C SER A 199 -4.48 -4.03 3.56
N GLU A 200 -5.24 -2.94 3.46
CA GLU A 200 -4.93 -1.76 2.64
C GLU A 200 -3.60 -1.11 3.00
N ALA A 201 -3.28 -1.00 4.29
CA ALA A 201 -2.02 -0.44 4.75
C ALA A 201 -0.82 -1.29 4.27
N CYS A 202 -0.94 -2.63 4.36
CA CYS A 202 0.08 -3.56 3.86
C CYS A 202 0.25 -3.44 2.35
N ALA A 203 -0.86 -3.39 1.61
CA ALA A 203 -0.83 -3.22 0.16
C ALA A 203 -0.14 -1.91 -0.24
N LEU A 204 -0.47 -0.79 0.43
CA LEU A 204 0.17 0.51 0.18
C LEU A 204 1.67 0.45 0.44
N LEU A 205 2.10 -0.15 1.55
CA LEU A 205 3.53 -0.32 1.86
C LEU A 205 4.25 -1.12 0.77
N VAL A 206 3.69 -2.27 0.37
CA VAL A 206 4.29 -3.13 -0.64
C VAL A 206 4.38 -2.42 -1.99
N ILE A 207 3.35 -1.67 -2.40
CA ILE A 207 3.37 -0.86 -3.64
C ILE A 207 4.48 0.19 -3.60
N VAL A 208 4.61 0.93 -2.50
CA VAL A 208 5.64 1.96 -2.34
C VAL A 208 7.04 1.34 -2.39
N LEU A 209 7.23 0.20 -1.73
CA LEU A 209 8.49 -0.54 -1.78
C LEU A 209 8.78 -1.07 -3.19
N LEU A 210 7.76 -1.58 -3.88
CA LEU A 210 7.86 -2.11 -5.25
C LEU A 210 8.33 -1.00 -6.21
N LEU A 211 7.69 0.17 -6.16
CA LEU A 211 8.08 1.32 -6.98
C LEU A 211 9.47 1.85 -6.60
N THR A 212 9.83 1.82 -5.32
CA THR A 212 11.17 2.20 -4.86
C THR A 212 12.24 1.23 -5.38
N ALA A 213 11.98 -0.08 -5.33
CA ALA A 213 12.87 -1.11 -5.84
C ALA A 213 12.99 -1.03 -7.38
N LEU A 214 11.88 -0.78 -8.08
CA LEU A 214 11.83 -0.61 -9.53
C LEU A 214 12.67 0.59 -9.96
N ARG A 215 12.53 1.74 -9.29
CA ARG A 215 13.36 2.93 -9.53
C ARG A 215 14.84 2.65 -9.25
N GLY A 216 15.14 1.92 -8.19
CA GLY A 216 16.50 1.50 -7.83
C GLY A 216 17.06 0.37 -8.69
N ARG A 217 16.33 -0.11 -9.70
CA ARG A 217 16.70 -1.24 -10.59
C ARG A 217 17.02 -2.53 -9.85
N ARG A 218 16.42 -2.73 -8.67
CA ARG A 218 16.61 -3.92 -7.84
C ARG A 218 15.60 -4.99 -8.22
N TYR A 219 15.74 -5.57 -9.41
CA TYR A 219 14.72 -6.47 -10.00
C TYR A 219 14.43 -7.72 -9.17
N TRP A 220 15.41 -8.25 -8.43
CA TRP A 220 15.16 -9.34 -7.48
C TRP A 220 14.12 -8.95 -6.43
N TRP A 221 14.27 -7.76 -5.83
CA TRP A 221 13.31 -7.25 -4.86
C TRP A 221 11.96 -6.93 -5.49
N VAL A 222 11.93 -6.51 -6.76
CA VAL A 222 10.67 -6.33 -7.50
C VAL A 222 9.91 -7.65 -7.58
N LEU A 223 10.57 -8.76 -7.92
CA LEU A 223 9.93 -10.08 -7.96
C LEU A 223 9.36 -10.50 -6.59
N VAL A 224 10.17 -10.38 -5.53
CA VAL A 224 9.74 -10.69 -4.15
C VAL A 224 8.54 -9.82 -3.75
N LEU A 225 8.56 -8.53 -4.10
CA LEU A 225 7.49 -7.60 -3.76
C LEU A 225 6.22 -7.81 -4.59
N LEU A 226 6.32 -8.34 -5.81
CA LEU A 226 5.15 -8.76 -6.60
C LEU A 226 4.45 -9.97 -5.97
N VAL A 227 5.22 -10.94 -5.48
CA VAL A 227 4.67 -12.08 -4.73
C VAL A 227 4.02 -11.57 -3.43
N ALA A 228 4.71 -10.71 -2.69
CA ALA A 228 4.15 -10.06 -1.50
C ALA A 228 2.84 -9.31 -1.81
N LEU A 229 2.79 -8.57 -2.91
CA LEU A 229 1.59 -7.83 -3.33
C LEU A 229 0.44 -8.78 -3.64
N ALA A 230 0.71 -9.89 -4.33
CA ALA A 230 -0.26 -10.95 -4.61
C ALA A 230 -0.85 -11.57 -3.34
N LEU A 231 -0.10 -11.56 -2.23
CA LEU A 231 -0.56 -12.05 -0.92
C LEU A 231 -1.27 -10.98 -0.08
N THR A 232 -1.33 -9.73 -0.55
CA THR A 232 -2.12 -8.67 0.11
C THR A 232 -3.49 -8.53 -0.50
N ARG A 233 -3.58 -8.46 -1.85
CA ARG A 233 -4.79 -8.25 -2.65
C ARG A 233 -4.53 -8.61 -4.12
N ASN A 234 -5.57 -8.69 -4.94
CA ASN A 234 -5.44 -8.80 -6.41
C ASN A 234 -5.01 -7.47 -7.07
N LEU A 235 -3.94 -6.84 -6.59
CA LEU A 235 -3.40 -5.58 -7.14
C LEU A 235 -2.21 -5.81 -8.07
N VAL A 236 -1.81 -7.07 -8.28
CA VAL A 236 -0.70 -7.42 -9.19
C VAL A 236 -0.97 -6.89 -10.60
N LEU A 237 -2.20 -6.99 -11.09
CA LEU A 237 -2.58 -6.46 -12.41
C LEU A 237 -2.40 -4.94 -12.49
N ILE A 238 -2.65 -4.21 -11.40
CA ILE A 238 -2.45 -2.75 -11.33
C ILE A 238 -0.97 -2.37 -11.35
N SER A 239 -0.08 -3.28 -10.96
CA SER A 239 1.37 -3.08 -11.09
C SER A 239 1.89 -3.26 -12.53
N ALA A 240 1.09 -3.80 -13.45
CA ALA A 240 1.54 -4.05 -14.82
C ALA A 240 1.86 -2.75 -15.60
N PRO A 241 1.02 -1.70 -15.61
CA PRO A 241 1.35 -0.44 -16.30
C PRO A 241 2.70 0.19 -15.90
N PRO A 242 3.04 0.38 -14.61
CA PRO A 242 4.34 0.95 -14.26
C PRO A 242 5.51 0.03 -14.61
N LEU A 243 5.34 -1.30 -14.55
CA LEU A 243 6.36 -2.25 -15.00
C LEU A 243 6.58 -2.19 -16.51
N ILE A 244 5.49 -2.16 -17.29
CA ILE A 244 5.53 -2.04 -18.76
C ILE A 244 6.14 -0.70 -19.17
N ALA A 245 5.72 0.40 -18.55
CA ALA A 245 6.28 1.72 -18.82
C ALA A 245 7.79 1.75 -18.50
N HIS A 246 8.21 1.17 -17.37
CA HIS A 246 9.62 1.08 -17.00
C HIS A 246 10.43 0.25 -17.99
N THR A 247 9.94 -0.93 -18.39
CA THR A 247 10.63 -1.77 -19.38
C THR A 247 10.66 -1.12 -20.76
N ALA A 248 9.58 -0.47 -21.20
CA ALA A 248 9.54 0.25 -22.47
C ALA A 248 10.54 1.41 -22.51
N VAL A 249 10.56 2.27 -21.47
CA VAL A 249 11.52 3.39 -21.38
C VAL A 249 12.96 2.86 -21.34
N ARG A 250 13.21 1.78 -20.61
CA ARG A 250 14.55 1.17 -20.56
C ARG A 250 14.95 0.57 -21.90
N TRP A 251 14.02 -0.09 -22.59
CA TRP A 251 14.26 -0.65 -23.91
C TRP A 251 14.59 0.44 -24.94
N GLN A 252 13.86 1.56 -24.91
CA GLN A 252 14.14 2.73 -25.75
C GLN A 252 15.50 3.36 -25.45
N ARG A 253 15.93 3.35 -24.19
CA ARG A 253 17.21 3.92 -23.74
C ARG A 253 18.35 2.90 -23.65
N ARG A 254 18.19 1.70 -24.21
CA ARG A 254 19.18 0.60 -24.10
C ARG A 254 20.56 0.96 -24.64
N ASP A 255 20.61 1.88 -25.61
CA ASP A 255 21.86 2.32 -26.24
C ASP A 255 22.64 3.31 -25.35
N ALA A 256 21.94 4.00 -24.44
CA ALA A 256 22.54 4.93 -23.47
C ALA A 256 22.73 4.31 -22.07
N ASP A 257 22.02 3.22 -21.77
CA ASP A 257 21.99 2.57 -20.46
C ASP A 257 21.90 1.03 -20.62
N PRO A 258 23.04 0.37 -20.87
CA PRO A 258 23.07 -1.06 -21.16
C PRO A 258 22.59 -1.88 -19.96
N PHE A 259 21.98 -3.03 -20.25
CA PHE A 259 21.56 -3.96 -19.21
C PHE A 259 22.80 -4.49 -18.47
N PRO A 260 22.81 -4.54 -17.12
CA PRO A 260 23.89 -5.21 -16.41
C PRO A 260 23.89 -6.66 -16.87
N CYS A 261 24.92 -7.05 -17.62
CA CYS A 261 25.20 -8.43 -17.95
C CYS A 261 25.65 -9.14 -16.68
N GLY A 262 24.70 -9.49 -15.82
CA GLY A 262 24.95 -10.39 -14.70
C GLY A 262 25.10 -11.80 -15.26
N ASN A 263 26.35 -12.20 -15.55
CA ASN A 263 26.79 -13.58 -15.79
C ASN A 263 25.76 -14.49 -16.50
N ALA A 264 25.26 -14.06 -17.66
CA ALA A 264 24.81 -15.00 -18.67
C ALA A 264 26.06 -15.38 -19.45
N SER A 265 26.53 -16.61 -19.24
CA SER A 265 27.60 -17.28 -19.97
C SER A 265 27.68 -16.79 -21.41
N GLY A 266 28.87 -16.35 -21.81
CA GLY A 266 29.11 -15.76 -23.13
C GLY A 266 28.55 -16.65 -24.23
N LEU A 267 27.61 -16.11 -25.01
CA LEU A 267 27.29 -16.59 -26.36
C LEU A 267 26.31 -15.69 -27.14
N LEU A 268 25.72 -14.65 -26.54
CA LEU A 268 24.82 -13.73 -27.25
C LEU A 268 25.11 -12.26 -26.93
N CYS A 269 26.35 -11.84 -27.10
CA CYS A 269 26.69 -10.44 -27.37
C CYS A 269 27.41 -10.39 -28.72
N SER A 270 26.64 -10.32 -29.81
CA SER A 270 27.18 -9.74 -31.04
C SER A 270 26.77 -8.26 -31.05
N PRO A 271 27.72 -7.31 -31.02
CA PRO A 271 27.41 -5.93 -31.30
C PRO A 271 27.10 -5.88 -32.80
N CYS A 272 25.85 -5.55 -33.16
CA CYS A 272 25.54 -5.17 -34.53
C CYS A 272 26.18 -3.80 -34.77
N SER A 273 27.48 -3.83 -35.10
CA SER A 273 28.22 -2.70 -35.65
C SER A 273 27.49 -2.23 -36.89
N ARG A 274 27.09 -0.96 -36.89
CA ARG A 274 26.78 -0.23 -38.12
C ARG A 274 28.01 -0.32 -39.01
N VAL A 275 27.84 -0.90 -40.20
CA VAL A 275 28.77 -0.74 -41.31
C VAL A 275 28.28 0.51 -42.09
N PRO A 276 29.19 1.38 -42.57
CA PRO A 276 28.90 2.72 -43.07
C PRO A 276 27.91 2.80 -44.23
#